data_AF-A0A937A211-F1
#
_entry.id   AF-A0A937A211-F1
#
_cell.length_a   1.000
_cell.length_b   1.000
_cell.length_c   1.000
_cell.angle_alpha   90.00
_cell.angle_beta   90.00
_cell.angle_gamma   90.00
#
_symmetry.space_group_name_H-M   'P 1'
#
loop_
_entity.id
_entity.type
_entity.pdbx_description
1 polymer ?
#
loop_
_entity_poly.entity_id
_entity_poly.type
_entity_poly.pdbx_seq_one_letter_code
_entity_poly.pdbx_strand_id
1 'polypeptide(L)'
;MRIFNFKVLCRAICILGIGLFLANCEGEDGINGLDGTDGINGENGLDGENGENGVGFDELSKYGSITLNISGTRADGEAFTHDEELKFITNEEGANYFNTEGSTLTFEVDRANSPGVNVNKSAGSAAGFYLEVTDDSDFGDIGFFLQNYTILSDDLKLFTLDTYVESGDKSSSLSVTDYSFDTTTNELKCSFVVEIENERTTGNDMTISATIDVVVFENINIIRR
;
A
#
# COMPACT_ATOMS: atom_id res chain seq x y z
N MET A 1 -48.29 -98.80 -44.66
CA MET A 1 -47.53 -98.74 -43.40
C MET A 1 -46.29 -97.88 -43.64
N ARG A 2 -46.29 -96.60 -43.28
CA ARG A 2 -45.10 -95.73 -43.46
C ARG A 2 -44.12 -96.03 -42.33
N ILE A 3 -42.95 -96.53 -42.70
CA ILE A 3 -41.87 -96.94 -41.80
C ILE A 3 -41.23 -95.67 -41.22
N PHE A 4 -41.23 -95.60 -39.89
CA PHE A 4 -40.75 -94.48 -39.11
C PHE A 4 -39.22 -94.38 -39.19
N ASN A 5 -38.68 -93.20 -39.53
CA ASN A 5 -37.24 -93.01 -39.70
C ASN A 5 -36.56 -92.83 -38.34
N PHE A 6 -35.99 -93.91 -37.80
CA PHE A 6 -35.38 -93.97 -36.47
C PHE A 6 -34.31 -92.89 -36.22
N LYS A 7 -33.58 -92.48 -37.27
CA LYS A 7 -32.57 -91.39 -37.18
C LYS A 7 -33.19 -90.03 -36.87
N VAL A 8 -34.42 -89.77 -37.34
CA VAL A 8 -35.15 -88.53 -37.05
C VAL A 8 -35.71 -88.55 -35.63
N LEU A 9 -36.16 -89.72 -35.15
CA LEU A 9 -36.65 -89.88 -33.77
C LEU A 9 -35.55 -89.67 -32.73
N CYS A 10 -34.35 -90.24 -32.93
CA CYS A 10 -33.23 -90.01 -32.01
C CYS A 10 -32.79 -88.53 -31.99
N ARG A 11 -32.78 -87.85 -33.14
CA ARG A 11 -32.49 -86.40 -33.19
C ARG A 11 -33.55 -85.60 -32.43
N ALA A 12 -34.83 -85.95 -32.58
CA ALA A 12 -35.92 -85.29 -31.85
C ALA A 12 -35.81 -85.50 -30.33
N ILE A 13 -35.48 -86.72 -29.87
CA ILE A 13 -35.31 -87.03 -28.44
C ILE A 13 -34.09 -86.30 -27.85
N CYS A 14 -32.97 -86.24 -28.57
CA CYS A 14 -31.78 -85.51 -28.12
C CYS A 14 -32.04 -83.99 -28.03
N ILE A 15 -32.79 -83.42 -28.98
CA ILE A 15 -33.15 -81.99 -28.96
C ILE A 15 -34.12 -81.69 -27.80
N LEU A 16 -35.09 -82.58 -27.53
CA LEU A 16 -36.00 -82.44 -26.39
C LEU A 16 -35.29 -82.61 -25.04
N GLY A 17 -34.32 -83.53 -24.94
CA GLY A 17 -33.56 -83.77 -23.71
C GLY A 17 -32.61 -82.63 -23.34
N ILE A 18 -31.94 -82.02 -24.33
CA ILE A 18 -31.06 -80.86 -24.11
C ILE A 18 -31.87 -79.60 -23.75
N GLY A 19 -33.05 -79.43 -24.35
CA GLY A 19 -33.95 -78.30 -24.03
C GLY A 19 -34.43 -78.28 -22.58
N LEU A 20 -34.66 -79.44 -21.97
CA LEU A 20 -35.06 -79.56 -20.57
C LEU A 20 -33.91 -79.27 -19.58
N PHE A 21 -32.66 -79.57 -19.97
CA PHE A 21 -31.49 -79.30 -19.14
C PHE A 21 -31.13 -77.81 -19.07
N LEU A 22 -31.32 -77.07 -20.17
CA LEU A 22 -31.02 -75.64 -20.23
C LEU A 22 -32.14 -74.76 -19.63
N ALA A 23 -33.36 -75.29 -19.50
CA ALA A 23 -34.49 -74.55 -18.93
C ALA A 23 -34.58 -74.59 -17.38
N ASN A 24 -33.72 -75.37 -16.70
CA ASN A 24 -33.74 -75.52 -15.24
C ASN A 24 -32.51 -74.95 -14.52
N CYS A 25 -31.63 -74.23 -15.24
CA CYS A 25 -30.55 -73.50 -14.59
C CYS A 25 -31.00 -72.06 -14.41
N GLU A 26 -31.83 -71.80 -13.40
CA GLU A 26 -31.97 -70.44 -12.88
C GLU A 26 -30.58 -70.06 -12.33
N GLY A 27 -29.85 -69.21 -13.06
CA GLY A 27 -28.62 -68.64 -12.54
C GLY A 27 -29.02 -67.75 -11.37
N GLU A 28 -28.60 -68.10 -10.16
CA GLU A 28 -28.69 -67.18 -9.04
C GLU A 28 -27.88 -65.93 -9.40
N ASP A 29 -28.55 -64.78 -9.39
CA ASP A 29 -27.87 -63.50 -9.55
C ASP A 29 -26.79 -63.39 -8.47
N GLY A 30 -25.56 -63.04 -8.87
CA GLY A 30 -24.47 -62.85 -7.93
C GLY A 30 -24.86 -61.82 -6.88
N ILE A 31 -24.60 -62.13 -5.60
CA ILE A 31 -24.81 -61.19 -4.51
C ILE A 31 -24.08 -59.87 -4.79
N ASN A 32 -24.77 -58.74 -4.61
CA ASN A 32 -24.17 -57.42 -4.74
C ASN A 32 -22.96 -57.33 -3.78
N GLY A 33 -21.86 -56.77 -4.28
CA GLY A 33 -20.70 -56.46 -3.44
C GLY A 33 -21.09 -55.49 -2.32
N LEU A 34 -20.42 -55.59 -1.18
CA LEU A 34 -20.61 -54.63 -0.09
C LEU A 34 -20.18 -53.24 -0.55
N ASP A 35 -20.98 -52.22 -0.21
CA ASP A 35 -20.63 -50.82 -0.45
C ASP A 35 -19.31 -50.49 0.26
N GLY A 36 -18.46 -49.73 -0.43
CA GLY A 36 -17.23 -49.20 0.17
C GLY A 36 -17.56 -48.25 1.32
N THR A 37 -16.74 -48.28 2.37
CA THR A 37 -16.88 -47.32 3.47
C THR A 37 -16.39 -45.94 3.05
N ASP A 38 -17.10 -44.89 3.47
CA ASP A 38 -16.68 -43.51 3.26
C ASP A 38 -15.28 -43.24 3.84
N GLY A 39 -14.50 -42.42 3.13
CA GLY A 39 -13.19 -41.97 3.58
C GLY A 39 -13.29 -41.06 4.80
N ILE A 40 -12.26 -41.05 5.64
CA ILE A 40 -12.19 -40.17 6.81
C ILE A 40 -11.87 -38.75 6.33
N ASN A 41 -12.62 -37.75 6.82
CA ASN A 41 -12.33 -36.34 6.56
C ASN A 41 -10.95 -35.96 7.14
N GLY A 42 -10.19 -35.16 6.39
CA GLY A 42 -8.90 -34.63 6.85
C GLY A 42 -9.05 -33.70 8.06
N GLU A 43 -8.02 -33.65 8.91
CA GLU A 43 -7.97 -32.72 10.03
C GLU A 43 -7.77 -31.28 9.54
N ASN A 44 -8.36 -30.31 10.25
CA ASN A 44 -8.11 -28.90 10.00
C ASN A 44 -6.64 -28.57 10.31
N GLY A 45 -6.02 -27.72 9.48
CA GLY A 45 -4.69 -27.18 9.77
C GLY A 45 -4.68 -26.36 11.06
N LEU A 46 -3.50 -26.24 11.67
CA LEU A 46 -3.29 -25.36 12.81
C LEU A 46 -3.40 -23.90 12.38
N ASP A 47 -3.99 -23.06 13.24
CA ASP A 47 -3.96 -21.61 13.07
C ASP A 47 -2.51 -21.11 13.09
N GLY A 48 -2.21 -20.12 12.25
CA GLY A 48 -0.91 -19.47 12.25
C GLY A 48 -0.66 -18.68 13.54
N GLU A 49 0.60 -18.53 13.94
CA GLU A 49 0.95 -17.65 15.06
C GLU A 49 0.64 -16.19 14.73
N ASN A 50 0.20 -15.43 15.73
CA ASN A 50 0.03 -13.98 15.59
C ASN A 50 1.40 -13.34 15.35
N GLY A 51 1.50 -12.45 14.36
CA GLY A 51 2.71 -11.66 14.14
C GLY A 51 3.01 -10.75 15.34
N GLU A 52 4.30 -10.46 15.57
CA GLU A 52 4.71 -9.48 16.58
C GLU A 52 4.24 -8.07 16.18
N ASN A 53 3.79 -7.28 17.15
CA ASN A 53 3.52 -5.86 16.93
C ASN A 53 4.82 -5.16 16.53
N GLY A 54 4.79 -4.34 15.47
CA GLY A 54 5.94 -3.52 15.09
C GLY A 54 6.34 -2.58 16.23
N VAL A 55 7.50 -2.83 16.84
CA VAL A 55 8.10 -1.97 17.86
C VAL A 55 8.73 -0.75 17.18
N GLY A 56 8.45 0.47 17.69
CA GLY A 56 9.13 1.71 17.26
C GLY A 56 8.24 2.81 16.64
N PHE A 57 6.94 2.58 16.45
CA PHE A 57 6.05 3.56 15.80
C PHE A 57 5.79 4.82 16.65
N ASP A 58 5.67 4.67 17.97
CA ASP A 58 5.45 5.78 18.89
C ASP A 58 6.67 6.71 18.97
N GLU A 59 7.88 6.17 18.80
CA GLU A 59 9.10 6.95 18.85
C GLU A 59 9.25 7.85 17.61
N LEU A 60 8.79 7.39 16.45
CA LEU A 60 8.89 8.12 15.18
C LEU A 60 7.78 9.16 14.98
N SER A 61 6.71 9.12 15.78
CA SER A 61 5.52 9.98 15.61
C SER A 61 5.33 11.06 16.69
N LYS A 62 6.16 11.07 17.73
CA LYS A 62 6.03 11.99 18.88
C LYS A 62 6.59 13.41 18.65
N TYR A 63 7.20 13.66 17.51
CA TYR A 63 7.91 14.92 17.20
C TYR A 63 7.09 15.85 16.30
N GLY A 64 5.77 15.79 16.44
CA GLY A 64 4.83 16.59 15.67
C GLY A 64 4.73 16.17 14.20
N SER A 65 4.09 17.00 13.39
CA SER A 65 3.60 16.61 12.07
C SER A 65 3.67 17.73 11.03
N ILE A 66 3.56 17.31 9.78
CA ILE A 66 3.20 18.15 8.64
C ILE A 66 1.76 17.80 8.28
N THR A 67 0.86 18.77 8.36
CA THR A 67 -0.54 18.62 7.92
C THR A 67 -0.70 19.23 6.54
N LEU A 68 -1.04 18.42 5.55
CA LEU A 68 -1.19 18.82 4.17
C LEU A 68 -2.67 19.01 3.81
N ASN A 69 -2.92 20.02 2.99
CA ASN A 69 -4.12 20.19 2.19
C ASN A 69 -3.69 20.45 0.74
N ILE A 70 -4.02 19.53 -0.16
CA ILE A 70 -3.66 19.58 -1.58
C ILE A 70 -4.95 19.70 -2.38
N SER A 71 -5.01 20.64 -3.32
CA SER A 71 -6.17 20.81 -4.19
C SER A 71 -5.77 21.14 -5.62
N GLY A 72 -6.59 20.71 -6.57
CA GLY A 72 -6.35 20.95 -7.99
C GLY A 72 -7.31 20.19 -8.89
N THR A 73 -6.93 20.03 -10.15
CA THR A 73 -7.67 19.23 -11.15
C THR A 73 -6.79 18.12 -11.66
N ARG A 74 -7.26 16.87 -11.61
CA ARG A 74 -6.50 15.71 -12.10
C ARG A 74 -6.39 15.70 -13.63
N ALA A 75 -5.52 14.83 -14.15
CA ALA A 75 -5.34 14.67 -15.60
C ALA A 75 -6.60 14.21 -16.37
N ASP A 76 -7.58 13.62 -15.69
CA ASP A 76 -8.87 13.24 -16.27
C ASP A 76 -9.93 14.36 -16.22
N GLY A 77 -9.57 15.54 -15.73
CA GLY A 77 -10.43 16.72 -15.67
C GLY A 77 -11.29 16.82 -14.41
N GLU A 78 -11.22 15.84 -13.51
CA GLU A 78 -11.96 15.88 -12.25
C GLU A 78 -11.20 16.69 -11.18
N ALA A 79 -11.92 17.56 -10.48
CA ALA A 79 -11.37 18.28 -9.34
C ALA A 79 -11.07 17.33 -8.17
N PHE A 80 -10.05 17.62 -7.38
CA PHE A 80 -9.72 16.87 -6.17
C PHE A 80 -9.29 17.78 -5.03
N THR A 81 -9.49 17.26 -3.82
CA THR A 81 -8.93 17.78 -2.56
C THR A 81 -8.40 16.59 -1.76
N HIS A 82 -7.26 16.77 -1.10
CA HIS A 82 -6.62 15.74 -0.28
C HIS A 82 -6.11 16.35 1.01
N ASP A 83 -6.44 15.74 2.13
CA ASP A 83 -6.03 16.17 3.47
C ASP A 83 -5.33 15.01 4.17
N GLU A 84 -4.13 15.24 4.69
CA GLU A 84 -3.38 14.20 5.39
C GLU A 84 -2.41 14.78 6.42
N GLU A 85 -2.25 14.06 7.53
CA GLU A 85 -1.34 14.41 8.61
C GLU A 85 -0.17 13.43 8.63
N LEU A 86 1.02 13.91 8.29
CA LEU A 86 2.25 13.12 8.21
C LEU A 86 3.02 13.24 9.53
N LYS A 87 3.12 12.14 10.27
CA LYS A 87 3.71 12.13 11.63
C LYS A 87 5.05 11.43 11.72
N PHE A 88 5.31 10.50 10.81
CA PHE A 88 6.43 9.58 10.98
C PHE A 88 7.71 10.19 10.43
N ILE A 89 8.73 10.28 11.28
CA ILE A 89 10.11 10.55 10.84
C ILE A 89 10.57 9.37 9.96
N THR A 90 11.22 9.67 8.83
CA THR A 90 11.76 8.65 7.93
C THR A 90 13.06 8.05 8.48
N ASN A 91 13.18 6.73 8.43
CA ASN A 91 14.07 5.95 9.30
C ASN A 91 15.51 5.77 8.77
N GLU A 92 15.80 6.09 7.52
CA GLU A 92 17.12 5.78 6.92
C GLU A 92 17.95 6.99 6.47
N GLU A 93 17.41 8.21 6.50
CA GLU A 93 18.14 9.47 6.20
C GLU A 93 17.23 10.71 6.41
N GLY A 94 16.15 10.56 7.18
CA GLY A 94 15.13 11.58 7.31
C GLY A 94 15.62 12.84 7.96
N ALA A 95 15.31 13.97 7.33
CA ALA A 95 15.55 15.25 7.95
C ALA A 95 14.54 15.48 9.09
N ASN A 96 15.05 15.79 10.28
CA ASN A 96 14.24 16.31 11.39
C ASN A 96 15.12 17.17 12.29
N TYR A 97 15.80 18.12 11.69
CA TYR A 97 16.85 18.82 12.39
C TYR A 97 16.95 20.27 11.94
N PHE A 98 17.72 21.02 12.71
CA PHE A 98 18.18 22.34 12.33
C PHE A 98 19.68 22.46 12.53
N ASN A 99 20.28 23.33 11.73
CA ASN A 99 21.65 23.78 11.85
C ASN A 99 21.67 25.26 12.22
N THR A 100 22.76 25.69 12.84
CA THR A 100 23.06 27.11 13.04
C THR A 100 24.42 27.43 12.41
N GLU A 101 24.43 28.31 11.40
CA GLU A 101 25.66 28.84 10.81
C GLU A 101 25.70 30.36 10.99
N GLY A 102 26.63 30.82 11.84
CA GLY A 102 26.65 32.21 12.26
C GLY A 102 25.36 32.53 13.02
N SER A 103 24.47 33.25 12.35
CA SER A 103 23.15 33.62 12.87
C SER A 103 21.97 33.13 12.03
N THR A 104 22.26 32.38 10.97
CA THR A 104 21.26 31.74 10.14
C THR A 104 20.88 30.40 10.76
N LEU A 105 19.58 30.17 10.91
CA LEU A 105 19.01 28.86 11.22
C LEU A 105 18.54 28.21 9.92
N THR A 106 18.94 26.96 9.72
CA THR A 106 18.49 26.16 8.58
C THR A 106 17.75 24.94 9.11
N PHE A 107 16.49 24.79 8.74
CA PHE A 107 15.64 23.67 9.11
C PHE A 107 15.47 22.73 7.92
N GLU A 108 15.60 21.43 8.17
CA GLU A 108 15.29 20.39 7.20
C GLU A 108 14.42 19.34 7.89
N VAL A 109 13.22 19.13 7.36
CA VAL A 109 12.19 18.31 8.00
C VAL A 109 11.43 17.50 6.96
N ASP A 110 11.37 16.20 7.20
CA ASP A 110 10.62 15.23 6.41
C ASP A 110 9.62 14.51 7.31
N ARG A 111 8.42 14.28 6.78
CA ARG A 111 7.43 13.42 7.41
C ARG A 111 6.80 12.50 6.38
N ALA A 112 6.54 11.27 6.81
CA ALA A 112 5.84 10.27 6.05
C ALA A 112 4.46 9.96 6.62
N ASN A 113 3.60 9.41 5.77
CA ASN A 113 2.28 8.94 6.16
C ASN A 113 2.28 7.58 6.87
N SER A 114 3.39 6.86 6.77
CA SER A 114 3.55 5.54 7.39
C SER A 114 4.95 5.37 7.96
N PRO A 115 5.09 4.53 8.99
CA PRO A 115 6.40 4.23 9.54
C PRO A 115 7.20 3.32 8.60
N GLY A 116 8.53 3.48 8.63
CA GLY A 116 9.44 2.68 7.80
C GLY A 116 9.53 3.13 6.34
N VAL A 117 8.91 4.27 6.00
CA VAL A 117 9.06 4.93 4.71
C VAL A 117 10.51 5.36 4.53
N ASN A 118 11.10 4.92 3.43
CA ASN A 118 12.40 5.38 2.96
C ASN A 118 12.18 6.16 1.65
N VAL A 119 12.33 7.47 1.76
CA VAL A 119 12.25 8.43 0.67
C VAL A 119 13.25 8.13 -0.46
N ASN A 120 14.49 7.78 -0.13
CA ASN A 120 15.56 7.47 -1.09
C ASN A 120 15.39 6.12 -1.79
N LYS A 121 14.50 5.25 -1.31
CA LYS A 121 14.14 3.97 -1.95
C LYS A 121 12.78 4.01 -2.66
N SER A 122 12.17 5.20 -2.79
CA SER A 122 10.83 5.39 -3.39
C SER A 122 9.74 4.54 -2.73
N ALA A 123 9.88 4.29 -1.42
CA ALA A 123 8.98 3.43 -0.67
C ALA A 123 8.15 4.25 0.30
N GLY A 124 6.91 4.58 -0.09
CA GLY A 124 5.94 5.35 0.70
C GLY A 124 5.80 6.80 0.28
N SER A 125 4.84 7.50 0.89
CA SER A 125 4.52 8.90 0.61
C SER A 125 5.05 9.80 1.71
N ALA A 126 5.81 10.81 1.32
CA ALA A 126 6.41 11.76 2.24
C ALA A 126 6.32 13.19 1.69
N ALA A 127 6.34 14.14 2.61
CA ALA A 127 6.54 15.55 2.31
C ALA A 127 7.61 16.11 3.23
N GLY A 128 8.28 17.15 2.76
CA GLY A 128 9.28 17.82 3.54
C GLY A 128 9.54 19.23 3.05
N PHE A 129 10.38 19.92 3.79
CA PHE A 129 10.75 21.29 3.48
C PHE A 129 12.18 21.61 3.90
N TYR A 130 12.73 22.61 3.23
CA TYR A 130 13.92 23.34 3.61
C TYR A 130 13.50 24.76 3.98
N LEU A 131 13.96 25.27 5.10
CA LEU A 131 13.65 26.63 5.55
C LEU A 131 14.89 27.30 6.13
N GLU A 132 15.35 28.36 5.48
CA GLU A 132 16.38 29.23 6.02
C GLU A 132 15.76 30.47 6.68
N VAL A 133 16.16 30.74 7.92
CA VAL A 133 15.74 31.90 8.69
C VAL A 133 16.97 32.68 9.15
N THR A 134 17.00 33.95 8.79
CA THR A 134 18.08 34.88 9.14
C THR A 134 17.77 35.65 10.43
N ASP A 135 18.75 36.37 10.97
CA ASP A 135 18.64 37.18 12.20
C ASP A 135 17.41 38.09 12.26
N ASP A 136 17.02 38.67 11.12
CA ASP A 136 15.91 39.61 11.03
C ASP A 136 14.54 38.90 10.97
N SER A 137 14.51 37.58 11.18
CA SER A 137 13.35 36.71 10.93
C SER A 137 12.87 36.75 9.48
N ASP A 138 13.74 37.19 8.57
CA ASP A 138 13.55 37.11 7.14
C ASP A 138 13.92 35.72 6.64
N PHE A 139 13.20 35.27 5.60
CA PHE A 139 13.44 33.98 4.97
C PHE A 139 14.50 34.08 3.88
N GLY A 140 15.50 33.21 3.97
CA GLY A 140 16.50 33.01 2.92
C GLY A 140 15.98 32.04 1.87
N ASP A 141 16.78 31.02 1.56
CA ASP A 141 16.34 29.93 0.71
C ASP A 141 15.22 29.13 1.39
N ILE A 142 14.16 28.85 0.63
CA ILE A 142 13.02 28.05 1.08
C ILE A 142 12.68 27.01 0.03
N GLY A 143 12.29 25.81 0.45
CA GLY A 143 11.92 24.72 -0.43
C GLY A 143 10.84 23.85 0.18
N PHE A 144 9.99 23.28 -0.66
CA PHE A 144 8.96 22.32 -0.26
C PHE A 144 8.88 21.20 -1.29
N PHE A 145 8.67 19.98 -0.83
CA PHE A 145 8.60 18.83 -1.71
C PHE A 145 7.58 17.78 -1.28
N LEU A 146 7.08 17.06 -2.29
CA LEU A 146 6.33 15.82 -2.16
C LEU A 146 7.13 14.72 -2.86
N GLN A 147 7.32 13.59 -2.19
CA GLN A 147 8.10 12.48 -2.73
C GLN A 147 7.26 11.21 -2.76
N ASN A 148 7.09 10.65 -3.96
CA ASN A 148 6.28 9.47 -4.20
C ASN A 148 4.90 9.56 -3.48
N TYR A 149 4.31 10.76 -3.51
CA TYR A 149 3.15 11.09 -2.72
C TYR A 149 1.87 10.61 -3.42
N THR A 150 1.29 9.53 -2.93
CA THR A 150 0.18 8.86 -3.59
C THR A 150 -1.15 9.31 -3.00
N ILE A 151 -2.02 9.85 -3.83
CA ILE A 151 -3.37 10.27 -3.47
C ILE A 151 -4.36 9.23 -4.00
N LEU A 152 -5.20 8.71 -3.10
CA LEU A 152 -6.32 7.82 -3.42
C LEU A 152 -7.60 8.67 -3.47
N SER A 153 -8.28 8.67 -4.61
CA SER A 153 -9.53 9.40 -4.80
C SER A 153 -10.76 8.51 -4.56
N ASP A 154 -11.87 9.13 -4.18
CA ASP A 154 -13.15 8.46 -3.89
C ASP A 154 -13.71 7.64 -5.07
N ASP A 155 -13.34 7.99 -6.30
CA ASP A 155 -13.72 7.27 -7.52
C ASP A 155 -12.81 6.05 -7.81
N LEU A 156 -12.10 5.55 -6.80
CA LEU A 156 -11.21 4.39 -6.86
C LEU A 156 -10.03 4.55 -7.83
N LYS A 157 -9.61 5.79 -8.08
CA LYS A 157 -8.41 6.11 -8.84
C LYS A 157 -7.29 6.55 -7.91
N LEU A 158 -6.06 6.42 -8.39
CA LEU A 158 -4.87 6.91 -7.72
C LEU A 158 -3.99 7.70 -8.68
N PHE A 159 -3.22 8.62 -8.13
CA PHE A 159 -2.12 9.28 -8.83
C PHE A 159 -1.01 9.59 -7.83
N THR A 160 0.22 9.75 -8.33
CA THR A 160 1.41 9.95 -7.51
C THR A 160 2.07 11.25 -7.90
N LEU A 161 2.31 12.10 -6.91
CA LEU A 161 2.97 13.39 -7.06
C LEU A 161 4.44 13.27 -6.66
N ASP A 162 5.31 13.77 -7.53
CA ASP A 162 6.70 14.06 -7.24
C ASP A 162 6.92 15.55 -7.54
N THR A 163 7.02 16.33 -6.48
CA THR A 163 7.04 17.79 -6.53
C THR A 163 8.25 18.28 -5.75
N TYR A 164 8.96 19.26 -6.32
CA TYR A 164 9.98 20.02 -5.63
C TYR A 164 9.84 21.46 -6.10
N VAL A 165 9.64 22.39 -5.17
CA VAL A 165 9.52 23.82 -5.42
C VAL A 165 10.45 24.55 -4.46
N GLU A 166 11.22 25.50 -4.97
CA GLU A 166 12.12 26.34 -4.18
C GLU A 166 11.97 27.83 -4.50
N SER A 167 12.46 28.68 -3.60
CA SER A 167 12.52 30.12 -3.81
C SER A 167 13.26 30.46 -5.10
N GLY A 168 12.61 31.23 -5.98
CA GLY A 168 13.17 31.63 -7.27
C GLY A 168 12.74 30.76 -8.45
N ASP A 169 11.94 29.73 -8.23
CA ASP A 169 11.26 29.01 -9.30
C ASP A 169 10.35 29.93 -10.13
N LYS A 170 10.30 29.67 -11.45
CA LYS A 170 9.61 30.55 -12.41
C LYS A 170 8.15 30.22 -12.66
N SER A 171 7.76 28.96 -12.45
CA SER A 171 6.42 28.42 -12.76
C SER A 171 5.67 27.97 -11.50
N SER A 172 6.17 28.39 -10.35
CA SER A 172 5.60 28.05 -9.05
C SER A 172 5.89 29.19 -8.07
N SER A 173 5.00 29.37 -7.11
CA SER A 173 5.18 30.29 -5.99
C SER A 173 5.27 29.49 -4.70
N LEU A 174 6.07 29.99 -3.77
CA LEU A 174 6.27 29.40 -2.45
C LEU A 174 6.31 30.53 -1.43
N SER A 175 5.47 30.43 -0.40
CA SER A 175 5.43 31.41 0.69
C SER A 175 5.36 30.73 2.05
N VAL A 176 5.96 31.39 3.04
CA VAL A 176 5.98 30.94 4.44
C VAL A 176 5.33 32.01 5.31
N THR A 177 4.40 31.61 6.17
CA THR A 177 3.77 32.47 7.18
C THR A 177 3.79 31.82 8.55
N ASP A 178 3.38 32.57 9.58
CA ASP A 178 3.18 32.06 10.95
C ASP A 178 4.40 31.36 11.56
N TYR A 179 5.61 31.79 11.14
CA TYR A 179 6.86 31.22 11.64
C TYR A 179 7.05 31.53 13.14
N SER A 180 7.41 30.51 13.89
CA SER A 180 7.92 30.61 15.25
C SER A 180 8.84 29.43 15.56
N PHE A 181 9.91 29.70 16.30
CA PHE A 181 10.84 28.68 16.78
C PHE A 181 11.17 28.92 18.25
N ASP A 182 10.84 27.95 19.12
CA ASP A 182 11.19 27.98 20.53
C ASP A 182 12.50 27.21 20.76
N THR A 183 13.57 27.94 21.06
CA THR A 183 14.91 27.37 21.28
C THR A 183 15.05 26.57 22.58
N THR A 184 14.05 26.60 23.47
CA THR A 184 14.02 25.80 24.71
C THR A 184 13.41 24.42 24.46
N THR A 185 12.36 24.37 23.65
CA THR A 185 11.61 23.13 23.35
C THR A 185 11.96 22.54 21.99
N ASN A 186 12.71 23.29 21.17
CA ASN A 186 12.94 23.06 19.73
C ASN A 186 11.65 22.89 18.93
N GLU A 187 10.56 23.50 19.38
CA GLU A 187 9.30 23.51 18.66
C GLU A 187 9.37 24.52 17.52
N LEU A 188 9.19 24.04 16.29
CA LEU A 188 9.11 24.81 15.06
C LEU A 188 7.67 24.78 14.56
N LYS A 189 7.10 25.96 14.34
CA LYS A 189 5.80 26.11 13.68
C LYS A 189 5.92 27.09 12.51
N CYS A 190 5.26 26.79 11.40
CA CYS A 190 5.08 27.68 10.26
C CYS A 190 4.00 27.12 9.33
N SER A 191 3.58 27.92 8.36
CA SER A 191 2.67 27.51 7.29
C SER A 191 3.34 27.73 5.95
N PHE A 192 3.28 26.74 5.07
CA PHE A 192 3.68 26.87 3.66
C PHE A 192 2.43 26.96 2.78
N VAL A 193 2.49 27.82 1.77
CA VAL A 193 1.59 27.77 0.61
C VAL A 193 2.43 27.66 -0.65
N VAL A 194 2.19 26.61 -1.42
CA VAL A 194 2.83 26.31 -2.70
C VAL A 194 1.76 26.39 -3.79
N GLU A 195 2.00 27.20 -4.81
CA GLU A 195 1.17 27.26 -6.01
C GLU A 195 2.01 26.77 -7.18
N ILE A 196 1.48 25.82 -7.96
CA ILE A 196 2.19 25.18 -9.07
C ILE A 196 1.35 25.37 -10.32
N GLU A 197 1.91 26.04 -11.32
CA GLU A 197 1.29 26.14 -12.64
C GLU A 197 1.55 24.86 -13.43
N ASN A 198 0.49 24.29 -14.02
CA ASN A 198 0.60 23.12 -14.90
C ASN A 198 1.47 21.98 -14.30
N GLU A 199 1.08 21.48 -13.12
CA GLU A 199 1.80 20.42 -12.42
C GLU A 199 1.95 19.18 -13.33
N ARG A 200 3.14 18.56 -13.31
CA ARG A 200 3.55 17.55 -14.31
C ARG A 200 2.61 16.34 -14.41
N THR A 201 2.11 15.87 -13.28
CA THR A 201 1.32 14.64 -13.16
C THR A 201 -0.12 14.87 -13.58
N THR A 202 -0.69 15.99 -13.12
CA THR A 202 -2.08 16.34 -13.32
C THR A 202 -2.31 17.14 -14.60
N GLY A 203 -1.29 17.83 -15.11
CA GLY A 203 -1.37 18.72 -16.27
C GLY A 203 -2.20 19.98 -16.02
N ASN A 204 -2.48 20.31 -14.76
CA ASN A 204 -3.29 21.47 -14.36
C ASN A 204 -2.64 22.18 -13.17
N ASP A 205 -3.16 23.36 -12.85
CA ASP A 205 -2.71 24.12 -11.69
C ASP A 205 -3.08 23.40 -10.39
N MET A 206 -2.22 23.54 -9.40
CA MET A 206 -2.33 22.89 -8.10
C MET A 206 -1.92 23.82 -6.97
N THR A 207 -2.58 23.70 -5.82
CA THR A 207 -2.22 24.39 -4.58
C THR A 207 -1.96 23.37 -3.49
N ILE A 208 -0.84 23.53 -2.78
CA ILE A 208 -0.49 22.76 -1.58
C ILE A 208 -0.40 23.76 -0.43
N SER A 209 -1.21 23.55 0.61
CA SER A 209 -1.05 24.21 1.90
C SER A 209 -0.49 23.19 2.89
N ALA A 210 0.53 23.58 3.66
CA ALA A 210 1.10 22.73 4.70
C ALA A 210 1.19 23.51 6.02
N THR A 211 0.63 22.96 7.09
CA THR A 211 0.83 23.46 8.45
C THR A 211 1.87 22.60 9.16
N ILE A 212 2.91 23.25 9.66
CA ILE A 212 4.04 22.62 10.35
C ILE A 212 3.89 22.88 11.84
N ASP A 213 3.92 21.81 12.62
CA ASP A 213 4.04 21.85 14.08
C ASP A 213 4.90 20.66 14.51
N VAL A 214 6.21 20.88 14.62
CA VAL A 214 7.20 19.83 14.79
C VAL A 214 8.20 20.16 15.89
N VAL A 215 8.81 19.12 16.47
CA VAL A 215 10.00 19.27 17.31
C VAL A 215 11.22 18.79 16.51
N VAL A 216 12.19 19.68 16.33
CA VAL A 216 13.43 19.41 15.56
C VAL A 216 14.64 19.20 16.48
N PHE A 217 15.68 18.54 15.96
CA PHE A 217 16.92 18.33 16.69
C PHE A 217 18.03 19.26 16.22
N GLU A 218 18.87 19.74 17.12
CA GLU A 218 20.11 20.41 16.71
C GLU A 218 21.07 19.37 16.12
N ASN A 219 21.56 19.59 14.90
CA ASN A 219 22.53 18.70 14.28
C ASN A 219 23.97 19.11 14.66
N ILE A 220 24.61 18.24 15.44
CA ILE A 220 25.95 18.47 16.01
C ILE A 220 27.11 18.03 15.11
N ASN A 221 26.84 17.44 13.94
CA ASN A 221 27.88 16.84 13.08
C ASN A 221 28.64 17.85 12.22
N ILE A 222 28.48 19.15 12.44
CA ILE A 222 29.26 20.17 11.73
C ILE A 222 30.66 20.26 12.36
N ILE A 223 31.61 19.53 11.78
CA ILE A 223 33.03 19.88 11.90
C ILE A 223 33.17 21.25 11.23
N ARG A 224 33.28 22.31 12.03
CA ARG A 224 33.77 23.61 11.58
C ARG A 224 35.08 23.37 10.84
N ARG A 225 35.08 23.49 9.51
CA ARG A 225 36.32 23.57 8.73
C ARG A 225 36.77 25.01 8.64
#